data_AF-A0A968NXG0-F1
#
_entry.id   AF-A0A968NXG0-F1
#
_cell.length_a   1.000
_cell.length_b   1.000
_cell.length_c   1.000
_cell.angle_alpha   90.00
_cell.angle_beta   90.00
_cell.angle_gamma   90.00
#
_symmetry.space_group_name_H-M   'P 1'
#
loop_
_entity.id
_entity.type
_entity.pdbx_description
1 polymer ?
#
loop_
_entity_poly.entity_id
_entity_poly.type
_entity_poly.pdbx_seq_one_letter_code
_entity_poly.pdbx_strand_id
1 'polypeptide(L)'
;MLWTYRVFRDSQERYSIREVFYDRNNTIINYSKTPVAVVGASIEELIQFVQWFKEAFDLPVLSLEEIDAQIAAKLWKQDDTVSQARDTVSGAPRDRSKNISLIQVIAELATDSDSIVL
;
A
#
# COMPACT_ATOMS: atom_id res chain seq x y z
N MET A 1 6.41 9.22 -5.25
CA MET A 1 5.68 7.98 -5.51
C MET A 1 5.25 8.06 -6.95
N LEU A 2 5.75 7.15 -7.78
CA LEU A 2 5.42 7.12 -9.19
C LEU A 2 4.36 6.05 -9.40
N TRP A 3 3.33 6.36 -10.18
CA TRP A 3 2.30 5.42 -10.58
C TRP A 3 2.23 5.39 -12.10
N THR A 4 1.97 4.21 -12.68
CA THR A 4 1.80 4.04 -14.12
C THR A 4 0.82 2.90 -14.40
N TYR A 5 0.32 2.83 -15.63
CA TYR A 5 -0.40 1.65 -16.09
C TYR A 5 0.56 0.59 -16.64
N ARG A 6 0.26 -0.68 -16.35
CA ARG A 6 0.97 -1.84 -16.91
C ARG A 6 -0.02 -2.92 -17.30
N VAL A 7 0.33 -3.67 -18.35
CA VAL A 7 -0.38 -4.89 -18.73
C VAL A 7 0.09 -6.03 -17.83
N PHE A 8 -0.87 -6.72 -17.21
CA PHE A 8 -0.66 -7.93 -16.44
C PHE A 8 -1.27 -9.13 -17.15
N ARG A 9 -0.62 -10.27 -16.98
CA ARG A 9 -1.12 -11.59 -17.34
C ARG A 9 -1.41 -12.39 -16.07
N ASP A 10 -2.58 -13.02 -16.02
CA ASP A 10 -2.94 -13.96 -14.96
C ASP A 10 -2.59 -15.42 -15.32
N SER A 11 -2.76 -16.34 -14.38
CA SER A 11 -2.49 -17.77 -14.58
C SER A 11 -3.45 -18.48 -15.54
N GLN A 12 -4.52 -17.79 -15.95
CA GLN A 12 -5.44 -18.25 -16.99
C GLN A 12 -5.10 -17.65 -18.35
N GLU A 13 -3.92 -17.04 -18.51
CA GLU A 13 -3.47 -16.36 -19.73
C GLU A 13 -4.38 -15.19 -20.16
N ARG A 14 -5.10 -14.57 -19.21
CA ARG A 14 -5.90 -13.37 -19.46
C ARG A 14 -5.09 -12.13 -19.18
N TYR A 15 -5.29 -11.12 -20.02
CA TYR A 15 -4.59 -9.84 -19.94
C TYR A 15 -5.48 -8.76 -19.33
N SER A 16 -4.91 -7.94 -18.46
CA SER A 16 -5.61 -6.81 -17.83
C SER A 16 -4.67 -5.64 -17.61
N ILE A 17 -5.16 -4.41 -17.74
CA ILE A 17 -4.40 -3.21 -17.39
C ILE A 17 -4.65 -2.88 -15.93
N ARG A 18 -3.58 -2.61 -15.19
CA ARG A 18 -3.60 -2.31 -13.76
C ARG A 18 -2.70 -1.13 -13.44
N GLU A 19 -3.03 -0.42 -12.37
CA GLU A 19 -2.18 0.63 -11.82
C GLU A 19 -1.03 -0.03 -11.04
N VAL A 20 0.19 0.44 -11.27
CA VAL A 20 1.39 -0.05 -10.60
C VAL A 20 2.07 1.11 -9.90
N PHE A 21 2.39 0.90 -8.63
CA PHE A 21 3.05 1.87 -7.78
C PHE A 21 4.50 1.48 -7.58
N TYR A 22 5.39 2.45 -7.78
CA TYR A 22 6.83 2.30 -7.61
C TYR A 22 7.35 3.13 -6.44
N ASP A 23 8.36 2.59 -5.77
CA ASP A 23 9.19 3.36 -4.84
C ASP A 23 10.14 4.33 -5.58
N ARG A 24 10.98 5.03 -4.81
CA ARG A 24 11.98 5.96 -5.36
C ARG A 24 13.11 5.27 -6.15
N ASN A 25 13.27 3.96 -5.97
CA ASN A 25 14.28 3.14 -6.64
C ASN A 25 13.70 2.45 -7.88
N ASN A 26 12.52 2.89 -8.35
CA ASN A 26 11.80 2.29 -9.47
C ASN A 26 11.46 0.80 -9.27
N THR A 27 11.27 0.39 -8.02
CA THR A 27 10.83 -0.97 -7.70
C THR A 27 9.35 -1.00 -7.39
N ILE A 28 8.65 -2.00 -7.91
CA ILE A 28 7.22 -2.19 -7.65
C ILE A 28 7.02 -2.44 -6.16
N ILE A 29 6.13 -1.65 -5.56
CA ILE A 29 5.71 -1.78 -4.16
C ILE A 29 4.28 -2.31 -4.04
N ASN A 30 3.42 -1.99 -5.00
CA ASN A 30 2.03 -2.46 -5.02
C ASN A 30 1.41 -2.30 -6.42
N TYR A 31 0.26 -2.91 -6.64
CA TYR A 31 -0.55 -2.74 -7.85
C TYR A 31 -2.05 -2.88 -7.53
N SER A 32 -2.93 -2.39 -8.43
CA SER A 32 -4.39 -2.49 -8.26
C SER A 32 -4.87 -3.94 -8.36
N LYS A 33 -5.60 -4.42 -7.35
CA LYS A 33 -6.13 -5.80 -7.31
C LYS A 33 -7.31 -6.04 -8.26
N THR A 34 -7.97 -4.98 -8.71
CA THR A 34 -8.91 -5.02 -9.83
C THR A 34 -8.29 -4.39 -11.08
N PRO A 35 -8.63 -4.88 -12.28
CA PRO A 35 -8.35 -4.18 -13.53
C PRO A 35 -8.93 -2.77 -13.50
N VAL A 36 -8.29 -1.85 -14.22
CA VAL A 36 -8.75 -0.46 -14.35
C VAL A 36 -9.99 -0.42 -15.22
N ALA A 37 -11.06 0.20 -14.72
CA ALA A 37 -12.23 0.52 -15.51
C ALA A 37 -11.97 1.81 -16.30
N VAL A 38 -12.26 1.80 -17.60
CA VAL A 38 -12.04 2.95 -18.47
C VAL A 38 -13.25 3.87 -18.40
N VAL A 39 -13.27 4.77 -17.43
CA VAL A 39 -14.37 5.70 -17.19
C VAL A 39 -13.78 7.09 -16.95
N GLY A 40 -14.23 8.08 -17.70
CA GLY A 40 -13.89 9.50 -17.53
C GLY A 40 -15.13 10.37 -17.42
N ALA A 41 -15.00 11.55 -16.82
CA ALA A 41 -16.02 12.57 -16.74
C ALA A 41 -16.19 13.34 -18.06
N SER A 42 -15.22 13.26 -18.98
CA SER A 42 -15.28 13.83 -20.32
C SER A 42 -14.61 12.95 -21.39
N ILE A 43 -14.81 13.30 -22.67
CA ILE A 43 -14.18 12.61 -23.81
C ILE A 43 -12.67 12.81 -23.80
N GLU A 44 -12.19 14.00 -23.43
CA GLU A 44 -10.77 14.33 -23.34
C GLU A 44 -10.07 13.45 -22.30
N GLU A 45 -10.70 13.25 -21.15
CA GLU A 45 -10.20 12.34 -20.12
C GLU A 45 -10.16 10.89 -20.63
N LEU A 46 -11.19 10.47 -21.35
CA LEU A 46 -11.23 9.14 -21.95
C LEU A 46 -10.12 8.95 -22.99
N ILE A 47 -9.85 9.94 -23.83
CA ILE A 47 -8.74 9.93 -24.79
C ILE A 47 -7.40 9.84 -24.06
N GLN A 48 -7.24 10.58 -22.96
CA GLN A 48 -6.02 10.53 -22.16
C GLN A 48 -5.79 9.13 -21.56
N PHE A 49 -6.83 8.47 -21.05
CA PHE A 49 -6.73 7.08 -20.59
C PHE A 49 -6.29 6.14 -21.70
N VAL A 50 -6.88 6.27 -22.89
CA VAL A 50 -6.48 5.44 -24.05
C VAL A 50 -5.01 5.66 -24.41
N GLN A 51 -4.51 6.89 -24.35
CA GLN A 51 -3.09 7.18 -24.60
C GLN A 51 -2.19 6.50 -23.56
N TRP A 52 -2.48 6.65 -22.26
CA TRP A 52 -1.71 5.99 -21.22
C TRP A 52 -1.78 4.46 -21.29
N PHE A 53 -2.90 3.90 -21.74
CA PHE A 53 -3.00 2.46 -21.97
C PHE A 53 -2.19 2.00 -23.17
N LYS A 54 -2.12 2.80 -24.25
CA LYS A 54 -1.21 2.52 -25.37
C LYS A 54 0.23 2.46 -24.89
N GLU A 55 0.67 3.42 -24.08
CA GLU A 55 2.01 3.41 -23.47
C GLU A 55 2.24 2.16 -22.61
N ALA A 56 1.21 1.66 -21.92
CA ALA A 56 1.31 0.43 -21.15
C ALA A 56 1.57 -0.82 -22.00
N PHE A 57 1.13 -0.85 -23.26
CA PHE A 57 1.38 -1.96 -24.20
C PHE A 57 2.80 -1.94 -24.77
N ASP A 58 3.45 -0.78 -24.81
CA ASP A 58 4.86 -0.65 -25.24
C ASP A 58 5.84 -1.16 -24.17
N LEU A 59 5.33 -1.43 -22.97
CA LEU A 59 6.09 -1.90 -21.83
C LEU A 59 5.96 -3.43 -21.64
N PRO A 60 6.93 -4.10 -20.99
CA PRO A 60 6.86 -5.54 -20.75
C PRO A 60 5.60 -5.97 -19.97
N VAL A 61 4.97 -7.06 -20.41
CA VAL A 61 3.84 -7.65 -19.68
C VAL A 61 4.35 -8.24 -18.36
N LEU A 62 3.65 -7.97 -17.27
CA LEU A 62 3.96 -8.48 -15.94
C LEU A 62 3.10 -9.71 -15.60
N SER A 63 3.65 -10.69 -14.89
CA SER A 63 2.85 -11.79 -14.33
C SER A 63 2.32 -11.43 -12.94
N LEU A 64 1.02 -11.66 -12.69
CA LEU A 64 0.44 -11.41 -11.36
C LEU A 64 1.15 -12.23 -10.27
N GLU A 65 1.41 -13.51 -10.54
CA GLU A 65 2.02 -14.43 -9.58
C GLU A 65 3.47 -14.02 -9.25
N GLU A 66 4.24 -13.62 -10.26
CA GLU A 66 5.62 -13.18 -10.08
C GLU A 66 5.68 -11.89 -9.28
N ILE A 67 4.81 -10.93 -9.56
CA ILE A 67 4.77 -9.66 -8.83
C ILE A 67 4.30 -9.87 -7.39
N ASP A 68 3.28 -10.72 -7.16
CA ASP A 68 2.85 -11.06 -5.80
C ASP A 68 3.97 -11.74 -5.00
N ALA A 69 4.70 -12.67 -5.61
CA ALA A 69 5.86 -13.30 -5.00
C ALA A 69 6.98 -12.30 -4.68
N GLN A 70 7.26 -11.36 -5.59
CA GLN A 70 8.26 -10.30 -5.37
C GLN A 70 7.87 -9.37 -4.22
N ILE A 71 6.60 -8.95 -4.15
CA ILE A 71 6.10 -8.08 -3.08
C ILE A 71 6.14 -8.83 -1.74
N ALA A 72 5.70 -10.09 -1.70
CA ALA A 72 5.77 -10.92 -0.50
C ALA A 72 7.21 -11.11 -0.01
N ALA A 73 8.15 -11.43 -0.89
CA ALA A 73 9.55 -11.64 -0.53
C ALA A 73 10.20 -10.37 0.06
N LYS A 74 9.77 -9.18 -0.35
CA LYS A 74 10.26 -7.91 0.21
C LYS A 74 9.75 -7.65 1.62
N LEU A 75 8.49 -7.96 1.90
CA LEU A 75 7.91 -7.79 3.24
C LEU A 75 8.71 -8.60 4.28
N TRP A 76 9.13 -9.80 3.91
CA TRP A 76 9.86 -10.70 4.82
C TRP A 76 11.29 -10.21 5.08
N LYS A 77 11.95 -9.66 4.06
CA LYS A 77 13.29 -9.05 4.23
C LYS A 77 13.28 -7.82 5.14
N GLN A 78 12.15 -7.12 5.24
CA GLN A 78 12.02 -5.94 6.11
C GLN A 78 11.87 -6.35 7.60
N ASP A 79 11.14 -7.43 7.89
CA ASP A 79 10.94 -7.93 9.26
C ASP A 79 12.21 -8.50 9.88
N ASP A 80 13.10 -9.09 9.08
CA ASP A 80 14.40 -9.59 9.56
C ASP A 80 15.34 -8.44 9.99
N THR A 81 15.27 -7.29 9.33
CA THR A 81 16.04 -6.09 9.74
C THR A 81 15.53 -5.46 11.04
N VAL A 82 14.26 -5.63 11.41
CA VAL A 82 13.72 -5.17 12.70
C VAL A 82 14.11 -6.14 13.83
N SER A 83 14.31 -7.41 13.50
CA SER A 83 14.69 -8.44 14.48
C SER A 83 16.18 -8.39 14.83
N GLN A 84 17.07 -7.95 13.94
CA GLN A 84 18.50 -7.79 14.25
C GLN A 84 18.87 -6.51 15.01
N ALA A 85 17.96 -5.55 15.17
CA ALA A 85 18.20 -4.34 15.97
C ALA A 85 18.03 -4.55 17.50
N ARG A 86 17.67 -5.77 17.94
CA ARG A 86 17.43 -6.08 19.36
C ARG A 86 18.60 -6.73 20.10
N ASP A 87 19.67 -7.14 19.41
CA ASP A 87 20.73 -7.97 20.02
C ASP A 87 22.04 -7.25 20.37
N THR A 88 22.12 -5.92 20.29
CA THR A 88 23.28 -5.19 20.83
C THR A 88 22.86 -3.97 21.65
N VAL A 89 22.65 -4.17 22.95
CA VAL A 89 23.28 -3.44 24.07
C VAL A 89 22.47 -3.71 25.35
N SER A 90 23.11 -4.45 26.27
CA SER A 90 22.70 -4.67 27.65
C SER A 90 22.62 -3.34 28.42
N GLY A 91 21.43 -3.02 28.99
CA GLY A 91 21.27 -1.89 29.92
C GLY A 91 19.83 -1.61 30.40
N ALA A 92 19.44 -2.26 31.51
CA ALA A 92 18.33 -1.94 32.45
C ALA A 92 16.85 -1.95 31.95
N PRO A 93 15.90 -2.46 32.75
CA PRO A 93 14.49 -2.53 32.36
C PRO A 93 13.85 -1.14 32.54
N ARG A 94 13.62 -0.42 31.45
CA ARG A 94 12.70 0.72 31.46
C ARG A 94 11.32 0.22 31.09
N ASP A 95 10.57 -0.14 32.12
CA ASP A 95 9.12 -0.28 32.04
C ASP A 95 8.52 1.10 31.69
N ARG A 96 8.11 1.25 30.43
CA ARG A 96 7.32 2.39 29.93
C ARG A 96 5.95 1.93 29.42
N SER A 97 5.44 0.81 29.94
CA SER A 97 4.05 0.42 29.71
C SER A 97 3.13 1.20 30.65
N LYS A 98 2.98 2.50 30.37
CA LYS A 98 1.74 3.22 30.66
C LYS A 98 1.21 3.77 29.34
N ASN A 99 0.93 2.86 28.41
CA ASN A 99 0.07 3.17 27.28
C ASN A 99 -1.33 3.28 27.88
N ILE A 100 -1.81 4.52 28.07
CA ILE A 100 -3.19 4.76 28.50
C ILE A 100 -4.08 4.08 27.47
N SER A 101 -4.90 3.13 27.94
CA SER A 101 -5.83 2.43 27.05
C SER A 101 -6.80 3.45 26.46
N LEU A 102 -7.07 3.35 25.17
CA LEU A 102 -8.03 4.20 24.46
C LEU A 102 -9.42 4.19 25.15
N ILE A 103 -9.74 3.09 25.84
CA ILE A 103 -10.95 2.95 26.67
C ILE A 103 -10.94 3.88 27.89
N GLN A 104 -9.78 4.10 28.53
CA GLN A 104 -9.65 5.05 29.64
C GLN A 104 -9.83 6.51 29.17
N VAL A 105 -9.26 6.86 28.01
CA VAL A 105 -9.43 8.21 27.43
C VAL A 105 -10.89 8.48 27.07
N ILE A 106 -11.60 7.49 26.52
CA ILE A 106 -13.02 7.61 26.17
C ILE A 106 -13.90 7.77 27.43
N ALA A 107 -13.60 7.05 28.50
CA ALA A 107 -14.35 7.14 29.75
C ALA A 107 -14.18 8.51 30.43
N GLU A 108 -12.98 9.10 30.39
CA GLU A 108 -12.68 10.41 30.98
C GLU A 108 -13.35 11.56 30.21
N LEU A 109 -13.40 11.48 28.87
CA LEU A 109 -14.11 12.45 28.03
C LEU A 109 -15.64 12.38 28.17
N ALA A 110 -16.18 11.20 28.50
CA ALA A 110 -17.62 11.03 28.73
C ALA A 110 -18.08 11.65 30.06
N THR A 111 -17.20 11.73 31.06
CA THR A 111 -17.53 12.34 32.36
C THR A 111 -17.47 13.87 32.36
N ASP A 112 -16.77 14.50 31.40
CA ASP A 112 -16.67 15.95 31.30
C ASP A 112 -17.87 16.62 30.59
N SER A 113 -18.79 15.82 30.04
CA SER A 113 -19.97 16.34 29.31
C SER A 113 -21.14 16.71 30.21
N ASP A 114 -21.07 16.47 31.54
CA ASP A 114 -22.19 16.72 32.47
C ASP A 114 -22.05 18.03 33.29
N SER A 115 -21.15 18.93 32.89
CA SER A 115 -20.94 20.23 33.54
C SER A 115 -21.35 21.44 32.68
N ILE A 116 -22.36 21.30 31.82
CA ILE A 116 -23.09 22.46 31.29
C ILE A 116 -24.59 22.21 31.49
N VAL A 117 -25.02 22.35 32.74
CA VAL A 117 -26.42 22.55 33.10
C VAL A 117 -26.60 24.05 33.40
N LEU A 118 -27.39 24.68 32.54
CA LEU A 118 -28.16 25.94 32.69
C LEU A 118 -27.41 27.25 32.93
#